data_AF-A0A0Q4KKJ5-F1
#
_entry.id   AF-A0A0Q4KKJ5-F1
#
_cell.length_a   1.000
_cell.length_b   1.000
_cell.length_c   1.000
_cell.angle_alpha   90.00
_cell.angle_beta   90.00
_cell.angle_gamma   90.00
#
_symmetry.space_group_name_H-M   'P 1'
#
loop_
_entity.id
_entity.type
_entity.pdbx_description
1 polymer ?
#
loop_
_entity_poly.entity_id
_entity_poly.type
_entity_poly.pdbx_seq_one_letter_code
_entity_poly.pdbx_strand_id
1 'polypeptide(L)'
;MSVFRGNRTLIESVDAELLHQLEVVQRGYDVVPFMAELQPAAGMLWKPIPDEMFAYLVRSDDYRPVLAGAAPTWFEVVADQGVLTLIIYRARADELFYVLAPNR
;
A
#
# COMPACT_ATOMS: atom_id res chain seq x y z
N MET A 1 20.88 -36.15 -6.94
CA MET A 1 21.39 -34.93 -7.62
C MET A 1 20.40 -33.81 -7.35
N SER A 2 20.69 -32.98 -6.34
CA SER A 2 19.86 -31.85 -5.96
C SER A 2 20.17 -30.66 -6.86
N VAL A 3 19.17 -30.14 -7.57
CA VAL A 3 19.28 -28.88 -8.30
C VAL A 3 18.70 -27.79 -7.41
N PHE A 4 19.57 -27.13 -6.64
CA PHE A 4 19.25 -25.86 -5.99
C PHE A 4 19.06 -24.81 -7.10
N ARG A 5 17.81 -24.53 -7.47
CA ARG A 5 17.48 -23.30 -8.19
C ARG A 5 17.56 -22.17 -7.18
N GLY A 6 18.66 -21.42 -7.23
CA GLY A 6 18.81 -20.20 -6.45
C GLY A 6 17.71 -19.21 -6.83
N ASN A 7 16.78 -18.97 -5.89
CA ASN A 7 15.95 -17.79 -5.89
C ASN A 7 16.88 -16.57 -5.77
N ARG A 8 17.22 -15.97 -6.92
CA ARG A 8 17.73 -14.61 -6.97
C ARG A 8 16.58 -13.67 -6.65
N THR A 9 16.32 -13.47 -5.37
CA THR A 9 15.61 -12.28 -4.91
C THR A 9 16.56 -11.12 -5.21
N LEU A 10 16.40 -10.48 -6.37
CA LEU A 10 16.91 -9.12 -6.53
C LEU A 10 16.24 -8.34 -5.40
N ILE A 11 17.04 -7.83 -4.46
CA ILE A 11 16.55 -6.83 -3.52
C ILE A 11 16.30 -5.61 -4.38
N GLU A 12 15.10 -5.51 -4.95
CA GLU A 12 14.63 -4.29 -5.59
C GLU A 12 14.73 -3.19 -4.55
N SER A 13 15.24 -2.01 -4.95
CA SER A 13 15.21 -0.86 -4.03
C SER A 13 13.76 -0.58 -3.66
N VAL A 14 13.53 -0.10 -2.43
CA VAL A 14 12.17 0.23 -1.98
C VAL A 14 11.47 1.17 -2.96
N ASP A 15 12.18 2.15 -3.53
CA ASP A 15 11.64 3.06 -4.53
C ASP A 15 11.14 2.34 -5.79
N ALA A 16 11.87 1.33 -6.27
CA ALA A 16 11.47 0.54 -7.44
C ALA A 16 10.27 -0.36 -7.12
N GLU A 17 10.25 -0.96 -5.94
CA GLU A 17 9.13 -1.77 -5.45
C GLU A 17 7.86 -0.92 -5.32
N LEU A 18 7.96 0.25 -4.70
CA LEU A 18 6.83 1.17 -4.53
C LEU A 18 6.32 1.72 -5.87
N LEU A 19 7.22 2.06 -6.80
CA LEU A 19 6.82 2.49 -8.15
C LEU A 19 6.06 1.38 -8.88
N HIS A 20 6.55 0.14 -8.80
CA HIS A 20 5.87 -1.01 -9.38
C HIS A 20 4.47 -1.20 -8.78
N GLN A 21 4.33 -1.14 -7.46
CA GLN A 21 3.02 -1.26 -6.81
C GLN A 21 2.09 -0.10 -7.15
N LEU A 22 2.62 1.11 -7.32
CA LEU A 22 1.82 2.26 -7.76
C LEU A 22 1.20 1.99 -9.15
N GLU A 23 1.98 1.45 -10.08
CA GLU A 23 1.46 1.04 -11.40
C GLU A 23 0.39 -0.05 -11.30
N VAL A 24 0.58 -1.03 -10.41
CA VAL A 24 -0.39 -2.11 -10.16
C VAL A 24 -1.71 -1.52 -9.66
N VAL A 25 -1.66 -0.59 -8.69
CA VAL A 25 -2.86 0.07 -8.17
C VAL A 25 -3.56 0.88 -9.27
N GLN A 26 -2.79 1.63 -10.07
CA GLN A 26 -3.33 2.46 -11.16
C GLN A 26 -3.94 1.64 -12.31
N ARG A 27 -3.41 0.45 -12.62
CA ARG A 27 -3.90 -0.41 -13.72
C ARG A 27 -5.02 -1.37 -13.29
N GLY A 28 -4.97 -1.87 -12.05
CA GLY A 28 -5.84 -2.95 -11.58
C GLY A 28 -7.18 -2.47 -11.03
N TYR A 29 -7.29 -1.19 -10.67
CA TYR A 29 -8.43 -0.69 -9.93
C TYR A 29 -9.05 0.52 -10.64
N ASP A 30 -10.06 0.22 -11.45
CA ASP A 30 -11.00 1.16 -12.10
C ASP A 30 -11.87 1.96 -11.09
N VAL A 31 -11.47 2.00 -9.82
CA VAL A 31 -12.01 2.84 -8.73
C VAL A 31 -11.17 4.10 -8.49
N VAL A 32 -10.06 4.25 -9.21
CA VAL A 32 -9.40 5.55 -9.42
C VAL A 32 -10.38 6.65 -9.87
N PRO A 33 -11.42 6.45 -10.69
CA PRO A 33 -12.40 7.49 -11.02
C PRO A 33 -13.14 8.06 -9.80
N PHE A 34 -13.42 7.25 -8.78
CA PHE A 34 -14.05 7.74 -7.55
C PHE A 34 -13.07 8.56 -6.70
N MET A 35 -11.79 8.16 -6.68
CA MET A 35 -10.72 9.01 -6.12
C MET A 35 -10.45 10.24 -6.99
N ALA A 36 -10.64 10.19 -8.30
CA ALA A 36 -10.39 11.27 -9.25
C ALA A 36 -11.34 12.45 -9.08
N GLU A 37 -12.55 12.23 -8.55
CA GLU A 37 -13.45 13.32 -8.13
C GLU A 37 -12.94 14.07 -6.89
N LEU A 38 -12.03 13.47 -6.10
CA LEU A 38 -11.43 14.08 -4.91
C LEU A 38 -9.98 14.56 -5.14
N GLN A 39 -9.15 13.81 -5.88
CA GLN A 39 -7.82 14.16 -6.39
C GLN A 39 -7.37 13.23 -7.56
N PRO A 40 -6.72 13.76 -8.61
CA PRO A 40 -6.21 12.94 -9.71
C PRO A 40 -5.21 11.88 -9.23
N ALA A 41 -5.35 10.62 -9.65
CA ALA A 41 -4.41 9.55 -9.31
C ALA A 41 -2.97 9.80 -9.78
N ALA A 42 -2.77 10.68 -10.77
CA ALA A 42 -1.46 11.14 -11.20
C ALA A 42 -0.68 11.89 -10.09
N GLY A 43 -1.36 12.33 -9.03
CA GLY A 43 -0.76 13.00 -7.87
C GLY A 43 -0.59 12.11 -6.63
N MET A 44 -0.87 10.81 -6.72
CA MET A 44 -0.76 9.88 -5.59
C MET A 44 0.64 9.25 -5.52
N LEU A 45 1.19 9.15 -4.31
CA LEU A 45 2.48 8.52 -4.03
C LEU A 45 2.36 7.63 -2.77
N TRP A 46 3.23 6.63 -2.69
CA TRP A 46 3.43 5.89 -1.45
C TRP A 46 4.15 6.76 -0.44
N LYS A 47 3.55 6.94 0.74
CA LYS A 47 4.15 7.64 1.88
C LYS A 47 4.27 6.69 3.06
N PRO A 48 5.37 6.72 3.84
CA PRO A 48 5.47 5.94 5.06
C PRO A 48 4.28 6.25 5.98
N ILE A 49 3.71 5.20 6.58
CA ILE A 49 2.65 5.36 7.58
C ILE A 49 3.30 5.83 8.88
N PRO A 50 2.85 6.96 9.47
CA PRO A 50 3.27 7.32 10.82
C PRO A 50 2.85 6.25 11.82
N ASP A 51 3.72 5.92 12.78
CA ASP A 51 3.47 4.87 13.78
C ASP A 51 2.14 5.05 14.53
N GLU A 52 1.78 6.30 14.82
CA GLU A 52 0.50 6.65 15.45
C GLU A 52 -0.69 6.22 14.60
N MET A 53 -0.64 6.48 13.28
CA MET A 53 -1.70 6.09 12.35
C MET A 53 -1.78 4.56 12.22
N PHE A 54 -0.63 3.88 12.20
CA PHE A 54 -0.58 2.42 12.20
C PHE A 54 -1.20 1.83 13.47
N ALA A 55 -0.95 2.44 14.63
CA ALA A 55 -1.54 2.03 15.89
C ALA A 55 -3.08 2.12 15.90
N TYR A 56 -3.67 3.08 15.18
CA TYR A 56 -5.13 3.14 15.00
C TYR A 56 -5.64 2.02 14.09
N LEU A 57 -4.93 1.74 13.00
CA LEU A 57 -5.31 0.69 12.05
C LEU A 57 -5.37 -0.68 12.71
N VAL A 58 -4.34 -1.05 13.48
CA VAL A 58 -4.28 -2.36 14.14
C VAL A 58 -5.32 -2.55 15.25
N ARG A 59 -5.95 -1.46 15.70
CA ARG A 59 -7.03 -1.48 16.69
C ARG A 59 -8.42 -1.54 16.06
N SER A 60 -8.52 -1.41 14.74
CA SER A 60 -9.76 -1.64 14.00
C SER A 60 -10.10 -3.12 13.94
N ASP A 61 -11.38 -3.47 14.12
CA ASP A 61 -11.88 -4.85 14.00
C ASP A 61 -11.71 -5.41 12.57
N ASP A 62 -11.65 -4.51 11.58
CA ASP A 62 -11.46 -4.83 10.17
C ASP A 62 -9.98 -5.02 9.80
N TYR A 63 -9.06 -4.85 10.75
CA TYR A 63 -7.65 -5.06 10.49
C TYR A 63 -7.35 -6.51 10.12
N ARG A 64 -6.57 -6.68 9.05
CA ARG A 64 -5.97 -7.94 8.64
C ARG A 64 -4.49 -7.71 8.43
N PRO A 65 -3.60 -8.60 8.92
CA PRO A 65 -2.16 -8.44 8.73
C PRO A 65 -1.79 -8.33 7.25
N VAL A 66 -1.07 -7.27 6.89
CA VAL A 66 -0.54 -7.08 5.53
C VAL A 66 0.81 -7.76 5.42
N LEU A 67 0.91 -8.72 4.51
CA LEU A 67 2.14 -9.48 4.27
C LEU A 67 3.13 -8.66 3.42
N ALA A 68 4.42 -8.74 3.75
CA ALA A 68 5.45 -8.00 3.06
C ALA A 68 5.57 -8.43 1.58
N GLY A 69 5.46 -7.47 0.66
CA GLY A 69 5.48 -7.69 -0.78
C GLY A 69 4.25 -8.42 -1.33
N ALA A 70 3.17 -8.55 -0.57
CA ALA A 70 1.87 -8.99 -1.09
C ALA A 70 1.12 -7.83 -1.75
N ALA A 71 -0.01 -8.11 -2.41
CA ALA A 71 -0.80 -7.06 -3.06
C ALA A 71 -1.24 -5.96 -2.06
N PRO A 72 -1.29 -4.68 -2.48
CA PRO A 72 -1.82 -3.60 -1.65
C PRO A 72 -3.22 -3.93 -1.13
N THR A 73 -3.45 -3.60 0.14
CA THR A 73 -4.69 -3.90 0.86
C THR A 73 -5.51 -2.64 1.06
N TRP A 74 -6.82 -2.75 0.87
CA TRP A 74 -7.77 -1.66 1.09
C TRP A 74 -8.33 -1.77 2.50
N PHE A 75 -8.28 -0.66 3.24
CA PHE A 75 -8.82 -0.54 4.57
C PHE A 75 -9.86 0.56 4.60
N GLU A 76 -11.06 0.24 5.06
CA GLU A 76 -12.08 1.22 5.35
C GLU A 76 -12.07 1.48 6.85
N VAL A 77 -11.95 2.75 7.21
CA VAL A 77 -11.99 3.20 8.60
C VAL A 77 -13.25 4.03 8.75
N VAL A 78 -14.18 3.54 9.57
CA VAL A 78 -15.37 4.30 9.95
C VAL A 78 -14.95 5.34 10.99
N ALA A 79 -15.16 6.61 10.67
CA ALA A 79 -14.95 7.73 11.57
C ALA A 79 -16.26 8.51 11.78
N ASP A 80 -16.31 9.35 12.81
CA ASP A 80 -17.51 10.14 13.16
C ASP A 80 -18.04 11.01 12.01
N GLN A 81 -17.18 11.36 11.04
CA GLN A 81 -17.50 12.23 9.90
C GLN A 81 -17.62 11.49 8.56
N GLY A 82 -17.59 10.15 8.56
CA GLY A 82 -17.74 9.34 7.35
C GLY A 82 -16.81 8.14 7.30
N VAL A 83 -16.76 7.49 6.12
CA VAL A 83 -15.88 6.35 5.86
C VAL A 83 -14.63 6.86 5.14
N LEU A 84 -13.46 6.58 5.71
CA LEU A 84 -12.16 6.85 5.11
C LEU A 84 -11.62 5.56 4.49
N THR A 85 -11.35 5.57 3.19
CA THR A 85 -10.68 4.45 2.52
C THR A 85 -9.18 4.71 2.39
N LEU A 86 -8.36 3.76 2.84
CA LEU A 86 -6.91 3.78 2.81
C LEU A 86 -6.41 2.60 1.99
N ILE A 87 -5.36 2.83 1.20
CA ILE A 87 -4.65 1.75 0.49
C ILE A 87 -3.29 1.62 1.17
N ILE A 88 -3.01 0.44 1.71
CA ILE A 88 -1.82 0.14 2.50
C ILE A 88 -1.01 -0.94 1.83
N TYR A 89 0.31 -0.77 1.85
CA TYR A 89 1.27 -1.73 1.35
C TYR A 89 2.39 -1.92 2.36
N ARG A 90 2.84 -3.16 2.56
CA ARG A 90 4.06 -3.45 3.34
C ARG A 90 5.15 -3.83 2.35
N ALA A 91 6.17 -2.98 2.22
CA ALA A 91 7.26 -3.23 1.29
C ALA A 91 8.09 -4.44 1.77
N ARG A 92 8.61 -5.22 0.83
CA ARG A 92 9.51 -6.34 1.11
C ARG A 92 10.94 -5.84 1.32
N ALA A 93 11.34 -4.77 0.64
CA ALA A 93 12.71 -4.26 0.68
C ALA A 93 13.14 -3.77 2.08
N ASP A 94 12.24 -3.16 2.84
CA ASP A 94 12.54 -2.60 4.17
C ASP A 94 11.54 -2.99 5.28
N GLU A 95 10.55 -3.81 4.93
CA GLU A 95 9.47 -4.27 5.82
C GLU A 95 8.57 -3.17 6.39
N LEU A 96 8.67 -1.93 5.90
CA LEU A 96 7.88 -0.80 6.37
C LEU A 96 6.50 -0.74 5.72
N PHE A 97 5.57 -0.07 6.41
CA PHE A 97 4.22 0.17 5.93
C PHE A 97 4.12 1.53 5.23
N TYR A 98 3.45 1.50 4.08
CA TYR A 98 3.20 2.64 3.23
C TYR A 98 1.70 2.80 3.00
N VAL A 99 1.24 4.05 2.92
CA VAL A 99 -0.11 4.43 2.53
C VAL A 99 -0.07 5.18 1.21
N LEU A 100 -1.05 4.94 0.35
CA LEU A 100 -1.23 5.76 -0.84
C LEU A 100 -1.87 7.09 -0.45
N ALA A 101 -1.16 8.19 -0.71
CA ALA A 101 -1.59 9.53 -0.32
C ALA A 101 -1.17 10.57 -1.37
N PRO A 102 -1.87 11.72 -1.44
CA PRO A 102 -1.54 12.75 -2.40
C PRO A 102 -0.20 13.44 -2.11
N ASN A 103 0.47 13.87 -3.18
CA ASN A 103 1.65 14.70 -3.15
C ASN A 103 1.28 16.17 -2.88
N ARG A 104 0.73 16.44 -1.69
CA ARG A 104 0.64 17.80 -1.12
C ARG A 104 1.90 18.13 -0.34
#